data_AF-A0A4Q2YW44-F1
#
_entry.id   AF-A0A4Q2YW44-F1
#
_cell.length_a   1.000
_cell.length_b   1.000
_cell.length_c   1.000
_cell.angle_alpha   90.00
_cell.angle_beta   90.00
_cell.angle_gamma   90.00
#
_symmetry.space_group_name_H-M   'P 1'
#
loop_
_entity.id
_entity.type
_entity.pdbx_description
1 polymer ?
#
loop_
_entity_poly.entity_id
_entity_poly.type
_entity_poly.pdbx_seq_one_letter_code
_entity_poly.pdbx_strand_id
1 'polypeptide(L)' 'NVGADVAAALFVIDLPDLGGSQRLRAEGLTCETLIAFDGD' A
#
# COMPACT_ATOMS: atom_id res chain seq x y z
N ASN A 1 -7.90 -7.21 19.42
CA ASN A 1 -7.09 -7.73 18.30
C ASN A 1 -6.79 -9.19 18.51
N VAL A 2 -7.09 -10.03 17.52
CA VAL A 2 -6.52 -11.38 17.39
C VAL A 2 -5.07 -11.19 16.99
N GLY A 3 -4.09 -11.79 17.70
CA GLY A 3 -2.64 -11.54 17.54
C GLY A 3 -2.03 -12.02 16.22
N ALA A 4 -2.70 -11.78 15.10
CA ALA A 4 -2.25 -12.10 13.76
C ALA A 4 -1.29 -11.02 13.25
N ASP A 5 -0.30 -11.48 12.48
CA ASP A 5 0.63 -10.63 11.77
C ASP A 5 0.14 -10.36 10.35
N VAL A 6 0.30 -9.13 9.87
CA VAL A 6 -0.11 -8.72 8.52
C VAL A 6 1.14 -8.69 7.64
N ALA A 7 1.27 -9.69 6.77
CA ALA A 7 2.48 -9.86 5.97
C ALA A 7 2.71 -8.74 4.94
N ALA A 8 1.66 -8.32 4.22
CA ALA A 8 1.75 -7.30 3.17
C ALA A 8 0.37 -6.76 2.76
N ALA A 9 0.36 -5.62 2.09
CA ALA A 9 -0.75 -5.11 1.30
C ALA A 9 -0.40 -5.15 -0.20
N LEU A 10 -1.25 -5.80 -1.00
CA LEU A 10 -1.05 -5.97 -2.44
C LEU A 10 -2.17 -5.27 -3.21
N PHE A 11 -1.80 -4.55 -4.26
CA PHE A 11 -2.74 -3.81 -5.10
C PHE A 11 -2.52 -4.13 -6.57
N VAL A 12 -3.60 -4.12 -7.35
CA VAL A 12 -3.44 -4.12 -8.82
C VAL A 12 -2.95 -2.75 -9.26
N ILE A 13 -3.56 -1.67 -8.74
CA ILE A 13 -3.30 -0.28 -9.13
C ILE A 13 -2.85 0.52 -7.91
N ASP A 14 -1.74 1.27 -8.02
CA ASP A 14 -1.40 2.38 -7.11
C ASP A 14 -1.82 3.72 -7.71
N LEU A 15 -2.24 4.63 -6.83
CA LEU A 15 -2.43 6.05 -7.12
C LEU A 15 -1.56 6.86 -6.14
N PRO A 16 -0.25 7.04 -6.45
CA PRO A 16 0.72 7.57 -5.48
C PRO A 16 0.36 8.95 -4.95
N ASP A 17 -0.28 9.79 -5.76
CA ASP A 17 -0.65 11.16 -5.39
C ASP A 17 -1.69 11.22 -4.27
N LEU A 18 -2.46 10.15 -4.06
CA LEU A 18 -3.40 10.02 -2.94
C LEU A 18 -2.71 9.64 -1.62
N GLY A 19 -1.44 9.27 -1.65
CA GLY A 19 -0.62 9.00 -0.47
C GLY A 19 -0.90 7.70 0.30
N GLY A 20 -1.87 6.90 -0.14
CA GLY A 20 -2.30 5.69 0.56
C GLY A 20 -1.17 4.66 0.74
N SER A 21 -0.46 4.33 -0.34
CA SER A 21 0.62 3.33 -0.29
C SER A 21 1.82 3.82 0.53
N GLN A 22 2.10 5.13 0.55
CA GLN A 22 3.15 5.70 1.39
C GLN A 22 2.79 5.63 2.88
N ARG A 23 1.53 5.91 3.22
CA ARG A 23 1.04 5.79 4.60
C ARG A 23 1.18 4.35 5.11
N LEU A 24 0.80 3.35 4.30
CA LEU A 24 0.92 1.95 4.70
C LEU A 24 2.39 1.52 4.90
N ARG A 25 3.29 1.97 4.02
CA ARG A 25 4.74 1.75 4.20
C ARG A 25 5.29 2.41 5.46
N ALA A 26 4.82 3.60 5.81
CA ALA A 26 5.20 4.30 7.05
C ALA A 26 4.75 3.55 8.32
N GLU A 27 3.68 2.77 8.24
CA GLU A 27 3.21 1.86 9.31
C GLU A 27 3.97 0.51 9.33
N GLY A 28 5.01 0.35 8.50
CA GLY A 28 5.83 -0.84 8.43
C GLY A 28 5.24 -1.99 7.59
N LEU A 29 4.13 -1.75 6.87
CA LEU A 29 3.59 -2.76 5.96
C LEU A 29 4.39 -2.78 4.65
N THR A 30 4.75 -3.99 4.22
CA THR A 30 5.18 -4.25 2.85
C THR A 30 4.03 -3.93 1.89
N CYS A 31 4.30 -3.12 0.85
CA CYS A 31 3.30 -2.69 -0.13
C CYS A 31 3.80 -2.86 -1.56
N GLU A 32 3.14 -3.71 -2.34
CA GLU A 32 3.48 -4.04 -3.73
C GLU A 32 2.29 -3.77 -4.67
N THR A 33 2.58 -3.28 -5.87
CA THR A 33 1.55 -2.96 -6.87
C THR A 33 1.96 -3.43 -8.26
N LEU A 34 0.99 -3.80 -9.11
CA LEU A 34 1.28 -4.27 -10.47
C LEU A 34 1.48 -3.12 -11.46
N ILE A 35 0.72 -2.03 -11.28
CA ILE A 35 0.79 -0.84 -12.12
C ILE A 35 0.51 0.41 -11.28
N ALA A 36 1.12 1.53 -11.63
CA ALA A 36 0.83 2.84 -11.05
C ALA A 36 0.29 3.77 -12.13
N PHE A 37 -0.66 4.62 -11.76
CA PHE A 37 -1.11 5.75 -12.58
C PHE A 37 -0.90 7.04 -11.81
N ASP A 38 -0.50 8.09 -12.54
CA ASP A 38 -0.45 9.44 -12.01
C ASP A 38 -1.88 10.01 -11.89
N GLY A 39 -2.07 10.99 -11.00
CA GLY A 39 -3.30 11.77 -10.88
C GLY A 39 -3.31 13.00 -11.79
N ASP A 40 -4.51 13.54 -12.03
CA ASP A 40 -4.76 14.85 -12.66
C ASP A 40 -5.17 15.89 -11.60
#